data_AF-A0A413RW08-F1
#
_entry.id   AF-A0A413RW08-F1
#
_cell.length_a   1.000
_cell.length_b   1.000
_cell.length_c   1.000
_cell.angle_alpha   90.00
_cell.angle_beta   90.00
_cell.angle_gamma   90.00
#
_symmetry.space_group_name_H-M   'P 1'
#
loop_
_entity.id
_entity.type
_entity.pdbx_description
1 polymer ?
#
loop_
_entity_poly.entity_id
_entity_poly.type
_entity_poly.pdbx_seq_one_letter_code
_entity_poly.pdbx_strand_id
1 'polypeptide(L)'
;MVKKIVKGKQIFARKAQPATKADKQVVTDLMDTLRENREICVGMAANMIGVNKSIIVVAAGPFQFAMVNPVITKKSGEYTTEEGCLSLDGVRNCIRYEEIEVDYLNENFEPKNGKFSGYTAQIIQHEVDHCNGVEI
;
A
#
# COMPACT_ATOMS: atom_id res chain seq x y z
N MET A 1 2.40 -17.12 1.88
CA MET A 1 1.19 -17.90 1.47
C MET A 1 0.13 -16.92 1.01
N VAL A 2 -0.53 -17.19 -0.12
CA VAL A 2 -1.65 -16.37 -0.63
C VAL A 2 -2.76 -16.31 0.42
N LYS A 3 -3.25 -15.11 0.73
CA LYS A 3 -4.34 -14.86 1.68
C LYS A 3 -5.61 -14.48 0.95
N LYS A 4 -6.74 -14.74 1.59
CA LYS A 4 -8.04 -14.25 1.13
C LYS A 4 -8.11 -12.73 1.35
N ILE A 5 -8.50 -12.00 0.31
CA ILE A 5 -8.75 -10.56 0.39
C ILE A 5 -10.02 -10.30 1.19
N VAL A 6 -9.90 -9.46 2.22
CA VAL A 6 -11.01 -9.03 3.07
C VAL A 6 -11.74 -7.88 2.39
N LYS A 7 -13.07 -7.98 2.26
CA LYS A 7 -13.91 -6.94 1.67
C LYS A 7 -14.60 -6.12 2.75
N GLY A 8 -14.93 -4.88 2.43
CA GLY A 8 -15.74 -3.99 3.26
C GLY A 8 -14.93 -2.95 4.03
N LYS A 9 -15.62 -1.87 4.38
CA LYS A 9 -15.06 -0.64 4.97
C LYS A 9 -14.42 -0.83 6.35
N GLN A 10 -14.86 -1.84 7.11
CA GLN A 10 -14.42 -2.09 8.47
C GLN A 10 -12.91 -2.31 8.63
N ILE A 11 -12.21 -2.73 7.55
CA ILE A 11 -10.75 -2.92 7.59
C ILE A 11 -9.96 -1.61 7.50
N PHE A 12 -10.62 -0.51 7.11
CA PHE A 12 -10.06 0.84 7.05
C PHE A 12 -10.49 1.69 8.25
N ALA A 13 -11.35 1.17 9.15
CA ALA A 13 -11.90 1.94 10.27
C ALA A 13 -10.87 2.34 11.35
N ARG A 14 -9.63 1.86 11.26
CA ARG A 14 -8.57 2.17 12.22
C ARG A 14 -7.22 2.31 11.52
N LYS A 15 -6.41 3.23 12.06
CA LYS A 15 -5.01 3.37 11.67
C LYS A 15 -4.21 2.10 12.00
N ALA A 16 -3.35 1.72 11.08
CA ALA A 16 -2.48 0.56 11.21
C ALA A 16 -1.43 0.75 12.32
N GLN A 17 -1.10 -0.35 13.00
CA GLN A 17 -0.02 -0.32 13.98
C GLN A 17 1.34 -0.43 13.29
N PRO A 18 2.40 0.19 13.84
CA PRO A 18 3.74 -0.03 13.34
C PRO A 18 4.10 -1.53 13.32
N ALA A 19 4.73 -1.93 12.23
CA ALA A 19 5.28 -3.25 12.04
C ALA A 19 6.71 -3.34 12.58
N THR A 20 7.07 -4.53 13.03
CA THR A 20 8.37 -4.88 13.60
C THR A 20 8.90 -6.13 12.90
N LYS A 21 10.14 -6.53 13.17
CA LYS A 21 10.73 -7.75 12.57
C LYS A 21 9.90 -9.02 12.82
N ALA A 22 9.07 -9.05 13.86
CA ALA A 22 8.13 -10.14 14.12
C ALA A 22 7.04 -10.27 13.02
N ASP A 23 6.76 -9.20 12.28
CA ASP A 23 5.74 -9.13 11.24
C ASP A 23 6.28 -9.51 9.84
N LYS A 24 7.50 -10.05 9.75
CA LYS A 24 8.12 -10.41 8.46
C LYS A 24 7.26 -11.35 7.61
N GLN A 25 6.53 -12.27 8.26
CA GLN A 25 5.62 -13.18 7.57
C GLN A 25 4.48 -12.44 6.86
N VAL A 26 4.01 -11.32 7.41
CA VAL A 26 2.96 -10.49 6.81
C VAL A 26 3.43 -9.90 5.49
N VAL A 27 4.69 -9.47 5.42
CA VAL A 27 5.31 -8.98 4.17
C VAL A 27 5.27 -10.07 3.11
N THR A 28 5.71 -11.29 3.45
CA THR A 28 5.70 -12.43 2.51
C THR A 28 4.29 -12.78 2.06
N ASP A 29 3.33 -12.86 2.98
CA ASP A 29 1.94 -13.19 2.67
C ASP A 29 1.29 -12.13 1.76
N LEU A 30 1.60 -10.85 1.98
CA LEU A 30 1.08 -9.75 1.16
C LEU A 30 1.72 -9.76 -0.24
N MET A 31 3.03 -9.99 -0.34
CA MET A 31 3.75 -10.13 -1.61
C MET A 31 3.25 -11.30 -2.45
N ASP A 32 2.98 -12.45 -1.82
CA ASP A 32 2.41 -13.62 -2.50
C ASP A 32 0.99 -13.34 -2.97
N THR A 33 0.18 -12.67 -2.15
CA THR A 33 -1.20 -12.33 -2.50
C THR A 33 -1.27 -11.33 -3.66
N LEU A 34 -0.44 -10.29 -3.66
CA LEU A 34 -0.34 -9.36 -4.79
C LEU A 34 0.10 -10.08 -6.07
N ARG A 35 1.07 -11.00 -5.97
CA ARG A 35 1.55 -11.78 -7.13
C ARG A 35 0.43 -12.61 -7.76
N GLU A 36 -0.40 -13.24 -6.94
CA GLU A 36 -1.55 -14.05 -7.41
C GLU A 36 -2.63 -13.18 -8.08
N ASN A 37 -2.78 -11.92 -7.65
CA ASN A 37 -3.84 -11.02 -8.12
C ASN A 37 -3.33 -9.96 -9.12
N ARG A 38 -2.13 -10.15 -9.70
CA ARG A 38 -1.42 -9.12 -10.47
C ARG A 38 -2.12 -8.65 -11.74
N GLU A 39 -3.07 -9.45 -12.27
CA GLU A 39 -3.86 -9.08 -13.44
C GLU A 39 -4.90 -7.98 -13.14
N ILE A 40 -5.30 -7.84 -11.87
CA ILE A 40 -6.37 -6.93 -11.43
C ILE A 40 -5.97 -6.04 -10.24
N CYS A 41 -4.71 -6.12 -9.79
CA CYS A 41 -4.23 -5.47 -8.59
C CYS A 41 -2.79 -5.00 -8.76
N VAL A 42 -2.53 -3.75 -8.40
CA VAL A 42 -1.20 -3.11 -8.52
C VAL A 42 -0.61 -2.70 -7.18
N GLY A 43 -1.39 -2.74 -6.10
CA GLY A 43 -0.96 -2.41 -4.73
C GLY A 43 -1.84 -3.10 -3.71
N MET A 44 -1.27 -3.41 -2.54
CA MET A 44 -2.03 -3.91 -1.41
C MET A 44 -1.45 -3.43 -0.07
N ALA A 45 -2.32 -3.17 0.90
CA ALA A 45 -1.98 -2.95 2.30
C ALA A 45 -2.36 -4.15 3.17
N ALA A 46 -1.66 -4.35 4.30
CA ALA A 46 -1.84 -5.54 5.14
C ALA A 46 -3.26 -5.70 5.72
N ASN A 47 -4.02 -4.61 5.87
CA ASN A 47 -5.41 -4.68 6.30
C ASN A 47 -6.31 -5.42 5.30
N MET A 48 -5.98 -5.41 4.00
CA MET A 48 -6.67 -6.16 2.95
C MET A 48 -6.52 -7.67 3.12
N ILE A 49 -5.54 -8.15 3.88
CA ILE A 49 -5.40 -9.56 4.28
C ILE A 49 -5.76 -9.80 5.76
N GLY A 50 -6.46 -8.83 6.38
CA GLY A 50 -6.95 -8.92 7.76
C GLY A 50 -5.93 -8.59 8.84
N VAL A 51 -4.77 -8.03 8.48
CA VAL A 51 -3.68 -7.73 9.44
C VAL A 51 -3.56 -6.23 9.66
N ASN A 52 -3.68 -5.79 10.93
CA ASN A 52 -3.61 -4.37 11.27
C ASN A 52 -2.16 -3.86 11.45
N LYS A 53 -1.35 -3.93 10.39
CA LYS A 53 0.06 -3.51 10.39
C LYS A 53 0.36 -2.54 9.25
N SER A 54 1.23 -1.57 9.50
CA SER A 54 1.66 -0.58 8.50
C SER A 54 2.67 -1.22 7.55
N ILE A 55 2.16 -2.00 6.60
CA ILE A 55 2.91 -2.72 5.58
C ILE A 55 2.12 -2.62 4.29
N ILE A 56 2.80 -2.19 3.23
CA ILE A 56 2.25 -2.15 1.87
C ILE A 56 3.15 -2.91 0.92
N VAL A 57 2.59 -3.36 -0.19
CA VAL A 57 3.31 -3.90 -1.34
C VAL A 57 2.82 -3.22 -2.61
N VAL A 58 3.74 -2.97 -3.53
CA VAL A 58 3.47 -2.22 -4.76
C VAL A 58 4.08 -2.96 -5.93
N ALA A 59 3.31 -3.12 -7.01
CA ALA A 59 3.78 -3.59 -8.30
C ALA A 59 4.23 -2.40 -9.15
N ALA A 60 5.45 -2.46 -9.68
CA ALA A 60 6.01 -1.48 -10.59
C ALA A 60 6.53 -2.22 -11.84
N GLY A 61 5.68 -2.33 -12.85
CA GLY A 61 5.94 -3.15 -14.03
C GLY A 61 6.17 -4.63 -13.65
N PRO A 62 7.27 -5.27 -14.07
CA PRO A 62 7.55 -6.67 -13.73
C PRO A 62 7.96 -6.85 -12.26
N PHE A 63 8.37 -5.77 -11.59
CA PHE A 63 8.85 -5.82 -10.21
C PHE A 63 7.70 -5.63 -9.23
N GLN A 64 7.90 -6.11 -8.00
CA GLN A 64 7.08 -5.76 -6.85
C GLN A 64 7.99 -5.61 -5.64
N PHE A 65 7.67 -4.71 -4.74
CA PHE A 65 8.46 -4.45 -3.53
C PHE A 65 7.54 -4.14 -2.35
N ALA A 66 8.07 -4.33 -1.15
CA ALA A 66 7.37 -4.02 0.08
C ALA A 66 7.90 -2.73 0.71
N MET A 67 7.00 -1.98 1.34
CA MET A 67 7.37 -0.89 2.23
C MET A 67 6.76 -1.12 3.59
N VAL A 68 7.60 -1.17 4.61
CA VAL A 68 7.22 -1.36 6.00
C VAL A 68 7.32 -0.01 6.70
N ASN A 69 6.27 0.35 7.44
CA ASN A 69 6.10 1.65 8.09
C ASN A 69 6.36 2.85 7.16
N PRO A 70 5.79 2.89 5.93
CA PRO A 70 6.04 3.99 5.01
C PRO A 70 5.51 5.33 5.55
N VAL A 71 6.29 6.38 5.36
CA VAL A 71 5.95 7.78 5.67
C VAL A 71 6.28 8.64 4.47
N ILE A 72 5.25 9.28 3.89
CA ILE A 72 5.45 10.25 2.80
C ILE A 72 5.97 11.55 3.40
N THR A 73 7.19 11.94 3.06
CA THR A 73 7.87 13.11 3.62
C THR A 73 7.80 14.35 2.73
N LYS A 74 7.59 14.17 1.41
CA LYS A 74 7.35 15.27 0.45
C LYS A 74 6.36 14.86 -0.62
N LYS A 75 5.67 15.86 -1.18
CA LYS A 75 4.65 15.72 -2.22
C LYS A 75 4.71 16.92 -3.17
N SER A 76 4.62 16.70 -4.48
CA SER A 76 4.57 17.77 -5.49
C SER A 76 3.76 17.36 -6.73
N GLY A 77 3.23 18.35 -7.44
CA GLY A 77 2.40 18.13 -8.63
C GLY A 77 1.03 17.56 -8.28
N GLU A 78 0.21 18.34 -7.57
CA GLU A 78 -1.14 17.92 -7.18
C GLU A 78 -2.06 17.74 -8.40
N TYR A 79 -2.84 16.66 -8.42
CA TYR A 79 -3.88 16.41 -9.41
C TYR A 79 -5.06 15.62 -8.81
N THR A 80 -6.17 15.62 -9.53
CA THR A 80 -7.37 14.84 -9.18
C THR A 80 -7.47 13.63 -10.09
N THR A 81 -7.91 12.51 -9.52
CA THR A 81 -8.07 11.24 -10.24
C THR A 81 -9.13 10.38 -9.57
N GLU A 82 -9.49 9.28 -10.22
CA GLU A 82 -10.39 8.26 -9.68
C GLU A 82 -9.64 6.96 -9.44
N GLU A 83 -9.85 6.35 -8.29
CA GLU A 83 -9.21 5.09 -7.90
C GLU A 83 -10.24 4.08 -7.43
N GLY A 84 -9.92 2.80 -7.62
CA GLY A 84 -10.67 1.67 -7.07
C GLY A 84 -9.77 0.79 -6.20
N CYS A 85 -10.37 0.09 -5.25
CA CYS A 85 -9.67 -0.80 -4.32
C CYS A 85 -10.33 -2.18 -4.39
N LEU A 86 -9.54 -3.27 -4.38
CA LEU A 86 -10.12 -4.62 -4.34
C LEU A 86 -10.99 -4.86 -3.11
N SER A 87 -10.87 -4.10 -2.04
CA SER A 87 -11.69 -4.29 -0.83
C SER A 87 -13.02 -3.54 -0.85
N LEU A 88 -13.24 -2.64 -1.82
CA LEU A 88 -14.40 -1.74 -1.89
C LEU A 88 -15.04 -1.75 -3.28
N ASP A 89 -16.35 -1.55 -3.35
CA ASP A 89 -17.05 -1.42 -4.63
C ASP A 89 -16.91 0.00 -5.20
N GLY A 90 -16.82 0.08 -6.53
CA GLY A 90 -16.77 1.32 -7.30
C GLY A 90 -15.42 2.03 -7.31
N VAL A 91 -15.43 3.26 -7.83
CA VAL A 91 -14.29 4.19 -7.81
C VAL A 91 -14.62 5.42 -6.98
N ARG A 92 -13.59 6.11 -6.47
CA ARG A 92 -13.74 7.36 -5.71
C ARG A 92 -12.76 8.41 -6.23
N ASN A 93 -13.22 9.66 -6.25
CA ASN A 93 -12.37 10.80 -6.52
C ASN A 93 -11.39 11.01 -5.36
N CYS A 94 -10.12 11.23 -5.68
CA CYS A 94 -9.08 11.53 -4.70
C CYS A 94 -8.06 12.53 -5.27
N ILE A 95 -7.33 13.16 -4.34
CA ILE A 95 -6.20 14.02 -4.65
C ILE A 95 -4.91 13.20 -4.56
N ARG A 96 -4.06 13.34 -5.57
CA ARG A 96 -2.76 12.67 -5.68
C ARG A 96 -1.68 13.66 -6.06
N TYR A 97 -0.45 13.23 -5.87
CA TYR A 97 0.74 14.00 -6.19
C TYR A 97 1.60 13.21 -7.17
N GLU A 98 2.02 13.86 -8.25
CA GLU A 98 2.85 13.29 -9.32
C GLU A 98 4.19 12.78 -8.80
N GLU A 99 4.75 13.43 -7.77
CA GLU A 99 6.00 13.04 -7.16
C GLU A 99 5.88 12.99 -5.63
N ILE A 100 6.49 11.96 -5.04
CA ILE A 100 6.57 11.78 -3.58
C ILE A 100 7.98 11.36 -3.16
N GLU A 101 8.37 11.78 -1.95
CA GLU A 101 9.49 11.19 -1.22
C GLU A 101 8.95 10.37 -0.04
N VAL A 102 9.49 9.17 0.17
CA VAL A 102 8.99 8.22 1.17
C VAL A 102 10.15 7.65 1.97
N ASP A 103 10.04 7.74 3.29
CA ASP A 103 10.86 7.00 4.25
C ASP A 103 10.16 5.70 4.62
N TYR A 104 10.87 4.57 4.55
CA TYR A 104 10.30 3.25 4.86
C TYR A 104 11.40 2.25 5.23
N LEU A 105 11.02 1.08 5.72
CA LEU A 105 11.90 -0.08 5.80
C LEU A 105 11.57 -1.06 4.67
N ASN A 106 12.58 -1.65 4.04
CA ASN A 106 12.38 -2.70 3.04
C ASN A 106 11.92 -4.03 3.69
N GLU A 107 11.78 -5.09 2.90
CA GLU A 107 11.38 -6.43 3.37
C GLU A 107 12.35 -7.07 4.38
N ASN A 108 13.58 -6.55 4.46
CA ASN A 108 14.60 -6.96 5.43
C ASN A 108 14.64 -6.04 6.66
N PHE A 109 13.70 -5.10 6.78
CA PHE A 109 13.62 -4.09 7.85
C PHE A 109 14.82 -3.13 7.86
N GLU A 110 15.41 -2.87 6.68
CA GLU A 110 16.50 -1.91 6.52
C GLU A 110 15.92 -0.55 6.07
N PRO A 111 16.39 0.58 6.64
CA PRO A 111 15.89 1.89 6.28
C PRO A 111 16.21 2.26 4.84
N LYS A 112 15.23 2.87 4.18
CA LYS A 112 15.30 3.40 2.82
C LYS A 112 14.63 4.78 2.78
N ASN A 113 15.18 5.65 1.95
CA ASN A 113 14.52 6.85 1.47
C ASN A 113 14.40 6.71 -0.04
N GLY A 114 13.18 6.86 -0.58
CA GLY A 114 12.92 6.68 -2.00
C GLY A 114 12.12 7.83 -2.59
N LYS A 115 12.45 8.22 -3.82
CA LYS A 115 11.64 9.13 -4.62
C LYS A 115 10.87 8.32 -5.66
N PHE A 116 9.58 8.59 -5.77
CA PHE A 116 8.69 7.90 -6.70
C PHE A 116 7.87 8.93 -7.47
N SER A 117 7.53 8.60 -8.71
CA SER A 117 6.72 9.46 -9.56
C SER A 117 5.69 8.69 -10.37
N GLY A 118 4.72 9.43 -10.93
CA GLY A 118 3.67 8.92 -11.79
C GLY A 118 2.83 7.83 -11.11
N TYR A 119 2.50 6.78 -11.87
CA TYR A 119 1.58 5.76 -11.40
C TYR A 119 2.08 4.99 -10.16
N THR A 120 3.39 4.74 -10.05
CA THR A 120 3.96 4.12 -8.84
C THR A 120 3.77 5.01 -7.61
N ALA A 121 3.95 6.32 -7.75
CA ALA A 121 3.69 7.27 -6.66
C ALA A 121 2.21 7.26 -6.26
N GLN A 122 1.31 7.21 -7.24
CA GLN A 122 -0.13 7.12 -7.01
C GLN A 122 -0.51 5.86 -6.20
N ILE A 123 0.00 4.69 -6.59
CA ILE A 123 -0.24 3.43 -5.88
C ILE A 123 0.29 3.51 -4.44
N ILE A 124 1.50 4.01 -4.23
CA ILE A 124 2.06 4.14 -2.88
C ILE A 124 1.18 5.05 -2.00
N GLN A 125 0.70 6.17 -2.54
CA GLN A 125 -0.21 7.07 -1.82
C GLN A 125 -1.49 6.35 -1.41
N HIS A 126 -2.09 5.58 -2.32
CA HIS A 126 -3.28 4.77 -2.04
C HIS A 126 -3.06 3.77 -0.90
N GLU A 127 -2.00 2.99 -0.95
CA GLU A 127 -1.76 1.97 0.08
C GLU A 127 -1.34 2.57 1.43
N VAL A 128 -0.68 3.74 1.42
CA VAL A 128 -0.39 4.50 2.65
C VAL A 128 -1.67 5.04 3.28
N ASP A 129 -2.63 5.51 2.46
CA ASP A 129 -3.93 5.97 2.92
C ASP A 129 -4.71 4.83 3.60
N HIS A 130 -4.65 3.61 3.05
CA HIS A 130 -5.17 2.42 3.72
C HIS A 130 -4.52 2.15 5.09
N CYS A 131 -3.20 2.29 5.20
CA CYS A 131 -2.50 2.19 6.48
C CYS A 131 -2.91 3.28 7.47
N ASN A 132 -3.35 4.44 6.99
CA ASN A 132 -3.83 5.54 7.81
C ASN A 132 -5.33 5.43 8.17
N GLY A 133 -6.03 4.41 7.68
CA GLY A 133 -7.46 4.23 7.90
C GLY A 133 -8.32 5.16 7.04
N VAL A 134 -7.83 5.52 5.85
CA VAL A 134 -8.56 6.33 4.88
C VAL A 134 -9.14 5.40 3.82
N GLU A 135 -10.45 5.56 3.56
CA GLU A 135 -11.18 4.85 2.52
C GLU A 135 -11.04 5.60 1.19
N ILE A 136 -10.47 4.94 0.19
CA ILE A 136 -10.33 5.44 -1.19
C ILE A 136 -10.78 4.35 -2.13
#